data_AF-A0A3D0IG54-F1
#
_entry.id   AF-A0A3D0IG54-F1
#
_cell.length_a   1.000
_cell.length_b   1.000
_cell.length_c   1.000
_cell.angle_alpha   90.00
_cell.angle_beta   90.00
_cell.angle_gamma   90.00
#
_symmetry.space_group_name_H-M   'P 1'
#
loop_
_entity.id
_entity.type
_entity.pdbx_description
1 polymer ?
#
loop_
_entity_poly.entity_id
_entity_poly.type
_entity_poly.pdbx_seq_one_letter_code
_entity_poly.pdbx_strand_id
1 'polypeptide(L)'
;MMNVNCRYKIKEDIEFILEAERINKLELSEMTRISRTTLDAIEKKGMATDEICEKLYSYIYGQKYRINSVKEELIREKYGMVLFHGSKCGLSDISVAGSRDNCDFGNGFYLGQTYNQALSFVCEYDKASVYSFKYSLEGMKCLEFACSLDWMIAICYFRGTIRNYAKSEKVRAVIDKVEKADVIIAPIADNKMFYVMSQFA
;
A
#
# COMPACT_ATOMS: atom_id res chain seq x y z
N MET A 1 -1.59 -3.07 19.02
CA MET A 1 -0.49 -3.33 18.07
C MET A 1 -0.76 -4.65 17.38
N MET A 2 -0.80 -4.66 16.06
CA MET A 2 -1.07 -5.88 15.28
C MET A 2 0.22 -6.33 14.60
N ASN A 3 0.70 -7.54 14.91
CA ASN A 3 1.87 -8.11 14.26
C ASN A 3 1.53 -8.44 12.79
N VAL A 4 2.41 -8.04 11.88
CA VAL A 4 2.32 -8.32 10.45
C VAL A 4 3.40 -9.34 10.10
N ASN A 5 2.97 -10.57 9.83
CA ASN A 5 3.86 -11.63 9.34
C ASN A 5 3.44 -12.06 7.94
N CYS A 6 3.65 -11.17 6.97
CA CYS A 6 3.42 -11.47 5.57
C CYS A 6 4.75 -11.85 4.92
N ARG A 7 4.92 -13.14 4.63
CA ARG A 7 6.03 -13.60 3.79
C ARG A 7 5.64 -13.53 2.33
N TYR A 8 6.63 -13.23 1.50
CA TYR A 8 6.47 -13.23 0.07
C TYR A 8 6.14 -14.63 -0.44
N LYS A 9 5.11 -14.74 -1.28
CA LYS A 9 4.51 -16.02 -1.66
C LYS A 9 5.03 -16.52 -3.01
N ILE A 10 6.35 -16.60 -3.14
CA ILE A 10 7.02 -16.97 -4.40
C ILE A 10 6.57 -18.33 -4.94
N LYS A 11 6.16 -19.26 -4.07
CA LYS A 11 5.61 -20.55 -4.50
C LYS A 11 4.35 -20.37 -5.35
N GLU A 12 3.40 -19.57 -4.86
CA GLU A 12 2.14 -19.29 -5.57
C GLU A 12 2.42 -18.57 -6.90
N ASP A 13 3.46 -17.73 -6.93
CA ASP A 13 3.89 -17.02 -8.14
C ASP A 13 4.49 -17.96 -9.20
N ILE A 14 5.26 -18.95 -8.77
CA ILE A 14 5.81 -19.99 -9.65
C ILE A 14 4.68 -20.88 -10.19
N GLU A 15 3.75 -21.31 -9.33
CA GLU A 15 2.58 -22.10 -9.75
C GLU A 15 1.74 -21.34 -10.78
N PHE A 16 1.48 -20.06 -10.54
CA PHE A 16 0.78 -19.18 -11.46
C PHE A 16 1.46 -19.12 -12.84
N ILE A 17 2.78 -18.89 -12.91
CA ILE A 17 3.45 -18.74 -14.21
C ILE A 17 3.53 -20.06 -14.98
N LEU A 18 3.69 -21.20 -14.29
CA LEU A 18 3.68 -22.52 -14.92
C LEU A 18 2.33 -22.80 -15.59
N GLU A 19 1.23 -22.50 -14.89
CA GLU A 19 -0.12 -22.67 -15.43
C GLU A 19 -0.43 -21.67 -16.56
N ALA A 20 -0.08 -20.39 -16.38
CA ALA A 20 -0.41 -19.33 -17.31
C ALA A 20 0.32 -19.47 -18.66
N GLU A 21 1.61 -19.82 -18.62
CA GLU A 21 2.43 -20.05 -19.81
C GLU A 21 2.29 -21.48 -20.37
N ARG A 22 1.60 -22.38 -19.65
CA ARG A 22 1.45 -23.81 -19.98
C ARG A 22 2.79 -24.53 -20.14
N ILE A 23 3.74 -24.19 -19.27
CA ILE A 23 5.08 -24.75 -19.25
C ILE A 23 5.28 -25.60 -18.00
N ASN A 24 6.28 -26.47 -18.03
CA ASN A 24 6.71 -27.25 -16.89
C ASN A 24 7.98 -26.65 -16.24
N LYS A 25 8.38 -27.19 -15.08
CA LYS A 25 9.55 -26.68 -14.32
C LYS A 25 10.88 -26.79 -15.07
N LEU A 26 11.03 -27.73 -16.01
CA LEU A 26 12.24 -27.84 -16.83
C LEU A 26 12.32 -26.65 -17.79
N GLU A 27 11.22 -26.35 -18.48
CA GLU A 27 11.15 -25.20 -19.38
C GLU A 27 11.33 -23.87 -18.63
N LEU A 28 10.69 -23.71 -17.47
CA LEU A 28 10.88 -22.53 -16.61
C LEU A 28 12.34 -22.39 -16.15
N SER A 29 12.99 -23.52 -15.82
CA SER A 29 14.41 -23.55 -15.43
C SER A 29 15.33 -23.09 -16.54
N GLU A 30 15.08 -23.53 -17.78
CA GLU A 30 15.82 -23.12 -18.97
C GLU A 30 15.62 -21.62 -19.28
N MET A 31 14.38 -21.13 -19.22
CA MET A 31 14.04 -19.74 -19.53
C MET A 31 14.59 -18.74 -18.50
N THR A 32 14.55 -19.09 -17.21
CA THR A 32 14.99 -18.21 -16.10
C THR A 32 16.45 -18.40 -15.73
N ARG A 33 17.09 -19.47 -16.19
CA ARG A 33 18.42 -19.94 -15.74
C ARG A 33 18.48 -20.21 -14.23
N ILE A 34 17.35 -20.50 -13.60
CA ILE A 34 17.26 -21.00 -12.22
C ILE A 34 17.29 -22.52 -12.28
N SER A 35 18.14 -23.20 -11.52
CA SER A 35 18.20 -24.66 -11.57
C SER A 35 16.91 -25.31 -11.07
N ARG A 36 16.53 -26.45 -11.65
CA ARG A 36 15.39 -27.26 -11.16
C ARG A 36 15.49 -27.58 -9.67
N THR A 37 16.69 -27.91 -9.20
CA THR A 37 16.95 -28.16 -7.77
C THR A 37 16.64 -26.95 -6.89
N THR A 38 16.86 -25.73 -7.41
CA THR A 38 16.51 -24.48 -6.71
C THR A 38 15.01 -24.23 -6.74
N LEU A 39 14.34 -24.44 -7.88
CA LEU A 39 12.88 -24.33 -7.98
C LEU A 39 12.17 -25.31 -7.03
N ASP A 40 12.62 -26.56 -6.96
CA ASP A 40 12.09 -27.57 -6.04
C ASP A 40 12.35 -27.21 -4.56
N ALA A 41 13.50 -26.59 -4.27
CA ALA A 41 13.81 -26.10 -2.93
C ALA A 41 12.89 -24.94 -2.52
N ILE A 42 12.57 -24.02 -3.45
CA ILE A 42 11.65 -22.91 -3.24
C ILE A 42 10.24 -23.42 -2.98
N GLU A 43 9.78 -24.41 -3.75
CA GLU A 43 8.46 -25.01 -3.55
C GLU A 43 8.31 -25.66 -2.17
N LYS A 44 9.39 -26.24 -1.63
CA LYS A 44 9.41 -26.86 -0.30
C LYS A 44 9.54 -25.84 0.83
N LYS A 45 10.38 -24.81 0.67
CA LYS A 45 10.76 -23.87 1.74
C LYS A 45 9.97 -22.56 1.70
N GLY A 46 9.39 -22.20 0.55
CA GLY A 46 8.72 -20.93 0.31
C GLY A 46 9.65 -19.71 0.36
N MET A 47 10.96 -19.89 0.19
CA MET A 47 11.95 -18.82 0.30
C MET A 47 12.93 -18.87 -0.87
N ALA A 48 13.30 -17.70 -1.36
CA ALA A 48 14.31 -17.50 -2.40
C ALA A 48 15.25 -16.36 -2.01
N THR A 49 16.44 -16.36 -2.59
CA THR A 49 17.38 -15.23 -2.48
C THR A 49 16.99 -14.13 -3.45
N ASP A 50 17.49 -12.91 -3.21
CA ASP A 50 17.22 -11.76 -4.08
C ASP A 50 17.63 -12.02 -5.54
N GLU A 51 18.75 -12.69 -5.78
CA GLU A 51 19.19 -13.07 -7.13
C GLU A 51 18.18 -13.98 -7.85
N ILE A 52 17.55 -14.90 -7.12
CA ILE A 52 16.56 -15.82 -7.70
C ILE A 52 15.24 -15.09 -7.95
N CYS A 53 14.83 -14.21 -7.04
CA CYS A 53 13.70 -13.32 -7.25
C CYS A 53 13.91 -12.47 -8.51
N GLU A 54 15.08 -11.87 -8.68
CA GLU A 54 15.39 -11.02 -9.84
C GLU A 54 15.25 -11.79 -11.16
N LYS A 55 15.85 -13.00 -11.24
CA LYS A 55 15.74 -13.87 -12.42
C LYS A 55 14.30 -14.25 -12.74
N LEU A 56 13.54 -14.66 -11.72
CA LEU A 56 12.17 -15.10 -11.87
C LEU A 56 11.25 -13.93 -12.30
N TYR A 57 11.30 -12.82 -11.58
CA TYR A 57 10.41 -11.68 -11.84
C TYR A 57 10.78 -10.91 -13.09
N SER A 58 12.06 -10.87 -13.48
CA SER A 58 12.47 -10.37 -14.80
C SER A 58 11.81 -11.17 -15.93
N TYR A 59 11.82 -12.51 -15.83
CA TYR A 59 11.16 -13.36 -16.81
C TYR A 59 9.64 -13.14 -16.83
N ILE A 60 8.98 -13.17 -15.67
CA ILE A 60 7.53 -12.94 -15.54
C ILE A 60 7.13 -11.58 -16.13
N TYR A 61 7.90 -10.53 -15.82
CA TYR A 61 7.67 -9.19 -16.35
C TYR A 61 7.86 -9.14 -17.87
N GLY A 62 8.88 -9.86 -18.39
CA GLY A 62 9.15 -10.03 -19.82
C GLY A 62 8.03 -10.72 -20.58
N GLN A 63 7.36 -11.69 -19.95
CA GLN A 63 6.12 -12.32 -20.46
C GLN A 63 4.88 -11.43 -20.31
N LYS A 64 5.05 -10.15 -19.98
CA LYS A 64 3.99 -9.15 -19.82
C LYS A 64 3.04 -9.40 -18.66
N TYR A 65 3.35 -10.33 -17.75
CA TYR A 65 2.59 -10.46 -16.51
C TYR A 65 2.97 -9.36 -15.54
N ARG A 66 1.95 -8.64 -15.07
CA ARG A 66 2.08 -7.69 -13.96
C ARG A 66 1.60 -8.40 -12.70
N ILE A 67 2.44 -9.27 -12.15
CA ILE A 67 2.02 -10.25 -11.14
C ILE A 67 1.37 -9.62 -9.90
N ASN A 68 1.83 -8.43 -9.47
CA ASN A 68 1.22 -7.75 -8.34
C ASN A 68 -0.16 -7.16 -8.65
N SER A 69 -0.44 -6.80 -9.91
CA SER A 69 -1.78 -6.42 -10.36
C SER A 69 -2.72 -7.64 -10.38
N VAL A 70 -2.23 -8.79 -10.85
CA VAL A 70 -2.98 -10.06 -10.78
C VAL A 70 -3.30 -10.42 -9.32
N LYS A 71 -2.34 -10.24 -8.40
CA LYS A 71 -2.59 -10.44 -6.95
C LYS A 71 -3.66 -9.51 -6.39
N GLU A 72 -3.70 -8.25 -6.82
CA GLU A 72 -4.76 -7.31 -6.45
C GLU A 72 -6.13 -7.82 -6.92
N GLU A 73 -6.24 -8.35 -8.14
CA GLU A 73 -7.49 -8.92 -8.65
C GLU A 73 -7.92 -10.14 -7.83
N LEU A 74 -7.02 -11.13 -7.66
CA LEU A 74 -7.30 -12.36 -6.91
C LEU A 74 -7.72 -12.09 -5.45
N ILE A 75 -7.09 -11.12 -4.78
CA ILE A 75 -7.42 -10.81 -3.39
C ILE A 75 -8.76 -10.08 -3.28
N ARG A 76 -9.12 -9.26 -4.27
CA ARG A 76 -10.45 -8.62 -4.35
C ARG A 76 -11.54 -9.63 -4.65
N GLU A 77 -11.30 -10.59 -5.54
CA GLU A 77 -12.26 -11.67 -5.79
C GLU A 77 -12.51 -12.49 -4.52
N LYS A 78 -11.45 -12.76 -3.74
CA LYS A 78 -11.55 -13.57 -2.53
C LYS A 78 -12.20 -12.85 -1.34
N TYR A 79 -11.91 -11.57 -1.15
CA TYR A 79 -12.30 -10.84 0.06
C TYR A 79 -13.23 -9.64 -0.17
N GLY A 80 -13.53 -9.31 -1.43
CA GLY A 80 -14.28 -8.11 -1.81
C GLY A 80 -13.43 -6.85 -1.66
N MET A 81 -13.86 -5.96 -0.76
CA MET A 81 -13.16 -4.70 -0.52
C MET A 81 -11.87 -4.93 0.28
N VAL A 82 -10.74 -4.53 -0.31
CA VAL A 82 -9.43 -4.49 0.33
C VAL A 82 -8.77 -3.14 0.10
N LEU A 83 -7.89 -2.76 1.02
CA LEU A 83 -7.08 -1.55 0.92
C LEU A 83 -5.59 -1.90 0.95
N PHE A 84 -4.73 -0.97 0.55
CA PHE A 84 -3.31 -1.20 0.37
C PHE A 84 -2.44 -0.21 1.12
N HIS A 85 -1.36 -0.67 1.72
CA HIS A 85 -0.33 0.16 2.35
C HIS A 85 1.02 -0.09 1.69
N GLY A 86 1.73 0.97 1.32
CA GLY A 86 3.14 0.89 0.92
C GLY A 86 4.03 1.19 2.12
N SER A 87 4.87 0.25 2.52
CA SER A 87 5.96 0.50 3.49
C SER A 87 7.30 0.56 2.77
N LYS A 88 8.15 1.52 3.16
CA LYS A 88 9.49 1.72 2.59
C LYS A 88 10.51 0.65 2.99
N CYS A 89 10.30 0.00 4.14
CA CYS A 89 11.24 -0.95 4.74
C CYS A 89 10.56 -2.26 5.18
N GLY A 90 9.33 -2.51 4.71
CA GLY A 90 8.46 -3.55 5.24
C GLY A 90 7.73 -3.16 6.54
N LEU A 91 6.75 -3.96 6.93
CA LEU A 91 5.98 -3.82 8.17
C LEU A 91 6.23 -5.04 9.07
N SER A 92 6.65 -4.79 10.31
CA SER A 92 6.62 -5.80 11.38
C SER A 92 5.33 -5.69 12.19
N ASP A 93 4.86 -4.47 12.43
CA ASP A 93 3.76 -4.15 13.33
C ASP A 93 2.97 -2.95 12.84
N ILE A 94 1.69 -2.89 13.21
CA ILE A 94 0.81 -1.76 12.92
C ILE A 94 0.37 -1.10 14.24
N SER A 95 0.52 0.22 14.26
CA SER A 95 0.15 1.10 15.35
C SER A 95 -0.54 2.35 14.80
N VAL A 96 -1.50 2.89 15.56
CA VAL A 96 -2.15 4.17 15.28
C VAL A 96 -1.18 5.35 15.36
N ALA A 97 -0.05 5.18 16.06
CA ALA A 97 0.99 6.20 16.20
C ALA A 97 2.24 5.93 15.34
N GLY A 98 2.13 5.06 14.33
CA GLY A 98 3.28 4.58 13.54
C GLY A 98 3.69 5.46 12.37
N SER A 99 2.93 6.50 12.04
CA SER A 99 3.29 7.39 10.92
C SER A 99 4.12 8.59 11.36
N ARG A 100 4.79 9.20 10.39
CA ARG A 100 5.51 10.45 10.59
C ARG A 100 4.56 11.61 10.91
N ASP A 101 5.09 12.63 11.55
CA ASP A 101 4.39 13.90 11.73
C ASP A 101 4.09 14.60 10.39
N ASN A 102 3.14 15.53 10.42
CA ASN A 102 2.74 16.36 9.28
C ASN A 102 2.20 15.57 8.07
N CYS A 103 1.50 14.46 8.32
CA CYS A 103 0.65 13.79 7.33
C CYS A 103 -0.72 14.49 7.19
N ASP A 104 -1.50 14.14 6.17
CA ASP A 104 -2.76 14.82 5.79
C ASP A 104 -3.79 14.92 6.93
N PHE A 105 -3.87 13.89 7.77
CA PHE A 105 -4.78 13.84 8.91
C PHE A 105 -4.05 13.50 10.22
N GLY A 106 -2.78 13.91 10.32
CA GLY A 106 -1.96 13.67 11.50
C GLY A 106 -1.42 12.24 11.58
N ASN A 107 -1.14 11.77 12.79
CA ASN A 107 -0.57 10.44 12.97
C ASN A 107 -1.66 9.36 12.86
N GLY A 108 -1.51 8.45 11.90
CA GLY A 108 -2.48 7.38 11.65
C GLY A 108 -1.92 6.30 10.73
N PHE A 109 -2.75 5.32 10.38
CA PHE A 109 -2.38 4.26 9.44
C PHE A 109 -3.08 4.48 8.09
N TYR A 110 -2.30 4.91 7.10
CA TYR A 110 -2.81 5.35 5.80
C TYR A 110 -2.92 4.19 4.81
N LEU A 111 -4.07 4.11 4.14
CA LEU A 111 -4.40 3.04 3.22
C LEU A 111 -4.96 3.63 1.91
N GLY A 112 -4.46 3.12 0.78
CA GLY A 112 -4.93 3.43 -0.56
C GLY A 112 -5.97 2.41 -1.04
N GLN A 113 -6.75 2.80 -2.03
CA GLN A 113 -7.77 1.93 -2.61
C GLN A 113 -7.19 0.91 -3.59
N THR A 114 -6.04 1.18 -4.21
CA THR A 114 -5.43 0.30 -5.21
C THR A 114 -3.98 -0.03 -4.89
N TYR A 115 -3.48 -1.15 -5.43
CA TYR A 115 -2.06 -1.52 -5.31
C TYR A 115 -1.16 -0.42 -5.90
N ASN A 116 -1.52 0.12 -7.07
CA ASN A 116 -0.72 1.16 -7.74
C ASN A 116 -0.64 2.47 -6.93
N GLN A 117 -1.72 2.84 -6.23
CA GLN A 117 -1.69 4.00 -5.32
C GLN A 117 -0.71 3.76 -4.16
N ALA A 118 -0.71 2.57 -3.55
CA ALA A 118 0.23 2.26 -2.48
C ALA A 118 1.68 2.17 -2.99
N LEU A 119 1.87 1.57 -4.17
CA LEU A 119 3.17 1.40 -4.82
C LEU A 119 3.83 2.75 -5.15
N SER A 120 3.07 3.73 -5.65
CA SER A 120 3.64 5.02 -6.06
C SER A 120 4.32 5.79 -4.93
N PHE A 121 3.97 5.50 -3.67
CA PHE A 121 4.63 6.10 -2.50
C PHE A 121 5.95 5.44 -2.12
N VAL A 122 6.20 4.21 -2.58
CA VAL A 122 7.31 3.38 -2.11
C VAL A 122 8.15 2.74 -3.22
N CYS A 123 7.82 2.94 -4.49
CA CYS A 123 8.50 2.31 -5.62
C CYS A 123 9.98 2.68 -5.77
N GLU A 124 10.42 3.79 -5.19
CA GLU A 124 11.81 4.26 -5.23
C GLU A 124 12.68 3.68 -4.09
N TYR A 125 12.13 2.78 -3.25
CA TYR A 125 12.86 2.23 -2.10
C TYR A 125 13.12 0.73 -2.30
N ASP A 126 14.39 0.33 -2.25
CA ASP A 126 14.84 -1.05 -2.52
C ASP A 126 14.18 -2.11 -1.60
N LYS A 127 13.86 -1.72 -0.36
CA LYS A 127 13.24 -2.60 0.64
C LYS A 127 11.75 -2.37 0.80
N ALA A 128 11.13 -1.73 -0.18
CA ALA A 128 9.70 -1.46 -0.14
C ALA A 128 8.88 -2.74 -0.20
N SER A 129 7.68 -2.67 0.36
CA SER A 129 6.69 -3.73 0.25
C SER A 129 5.30 -3.13 0.30
N VAL A 130 4.39 -3.71 -0.49
CA VAL A 130 2.97 -3.36 -0.49
C VAL A 130 2.18 -4.45 0.21
N TYR A 131 1.32 -4.05 1.14
CA TYR A 131 0.51 -4.92 1.97
C TYR A 131 -0.96 -4.67 1.68
N SER A 132 -1.77 -5.72 1.64
CA SER A 132 -3.21 -5.66 1.49
C SER A 132 -3.91 -5.88 2.84
N PHE A 133 -4.97 -5.12 3.11
CA PHE A 133 -5.75 -5.20 4.34
C PHE A 133 -7.22 -5.39 4.02
N LYS A 134 -7.81 -6.41 4.65
CA LYS A 134 -9.26 -6.46 4.84
C LYS A 134 -9.62 -5.56 6.02
N TYR A 135 -10.74 -4.86 5.92
CA TYR A 135 -11.23 -3.97 6.97
C TYR A 135 -12.74 -4.17 7.20
N SER A 136 -13.22 -3.69 8.33
CA SER A 136 -14.65 -3.53 8.64
C SER A 136 -14.85 -2.13 9.23
N LEU A 137 -15.93 -1.47 8.83
CA LEU A 137 -16.33 -0.16 9.37
C LEU A 137 -17.46 -0.28 10.40
N GLU A 138 -17.87 -1.51 10.72
CA GLU A 138 -18.97 -1.75 11.65
C GLU A 138 -18.65 -1.19 13.04
N GLY A 139 -19.53 -0.33 13.55
CA GLY A 139 -19.37 0.34 14.84
C GLY A 139 -18.31 1.44 14.88
N MET A 140 -17.67 1.79 13.76
CA MET A 140 -16.64 2.83 13.70
C MET A 140 -17.25 4.22 13.40
N LYS A 141 -16.74 5.26 14.06
CA LYS A 141 -17.08 6.65 13.72
C LYS A 141 -16.32 7.06 12.46
N CYS A 142 -17.03 7.06 11.34
CA CYS A 142 -16.47 7.42 10.05
C CYS A 142 -16.68 8.91 9.76
N LEU A 143 -15.62 9.60 9.35
CA LEU A 143 -15.68 10.95 8.78
C LEU A 143 -15.29 10.87 7.31
N GLU A 144 -16.23 11.19 6.44
CA GLU A 144 -16.00 11.23 5.00
C GLU A 144 -15.88 12.67 4.51
N PHE A 145 -14.80 12.94 3.77
CA PHE A 145 -14.56 14.20 3.12
C PHE A 145 -14.81 14.07 1.62
N ALA A 146 -15.49 15.07 1.05
CA ALA A 146 -15.37 15.38 -0.37
C ALA A 146 -14.18 16.33 -0.61
N CYS A 147 -13.87 16.66 -1.87
CA CYS A 147 -12.96 17.75 -2.21
C CYS A 147 -13.59 19.10 -1.85
N SER A 148 -13.57 19.43 -0.55
CA SER A 148 -14.27 20.57 0.05
C SER A 148 -13.30 21.49 0.80
N LEU A 149 -13.80 22.65 1.23
CA LEU A 149 -13.02 23.57 2.04
C LEU A 149 -12.67 22.96 3.42
N ASP A 150 -13.57 22.21 4.04
CA ASP A 150 -13.30 21.53 5.31
C ASP A 150 -12.16 20.50 5.15
N TRP A 151 -12.15 19.74 4.06
CA TRP A 151 -11.06 18.83 3.73
C TRP A 151 -9.72 19.56 3.57
N MET A 152 -9.71 20.67 2.83
CA MET A 152 -8.50 21.49 2.65
C MET A 152 -8.00 22.07 3.98
N ILE A 153 -8.91 22.56 4.83
CA ILE A 153 -8.58 23.08 6.16
C ILE A 153 -7.94 21.99 7.02
N ALA A 154 -8.51 20.78 7.03
CA ALA A 154 -7.96 19.66 7.79
C ALA A 154 -6.51 19.37 7.36
N ILE A 155 -6.28 19.20 6.06
CA ILE A 155 -4.94 18.93 5.51
C ILE A 155 -3.95 20.03 5.86
N CYS A 156 -4.30 21.29 5.57
CA CYS A 156 -3.44 22.43 5.85
C CYS A 156 -3.12 22.55 7.35
N TYR A 157 -4.06 22.20 8.24
CA TYR A 157 -3.84 22.22 9.68
C TYR A 157 -2.85 21.13 10.10
N PHE A 158 -3.10 19.86 9.75
CA PHE A 158 -2.26 18.74 10.17
C PHE A 158 -0.87 18.78 9.53
N ARG A 159 -0.75 19.32 8.32
CA ARG A 159 0.55 19.58 7.66
C ARG A 159 1.27 20.81 8.23
N GLY A 160 0.61 21.62 9.04
CA GLY A 160 1.19 22.79 9.71
C GLY A 160 1.23 24.08 8.87
N THR A 161 0.50 24.14 7.76
CA THR A 161 0.46 25.27 6.82
C THR A 161 -0.32 26.47 7.37
N ILE A 162 -1.43 26.23 8.09
CA ILE A 162 -2.33 27.32 8.58
C ILE A 162 -2.28 27.52 10.10
N ARG A 163 -1.10 27.36 10.72
CA ARG A 163 -0.92 27.43 12.19
C ARG A 163 -1.46 28.72 12.82
N ASN A 164 -1.35 29.85 12.12
CA ASN A 164 -1.85 31.15 12.60
C ASN A 164 -3.38 31.16 12.77
N TYR A 165 -4.10 30.28 12.07
CA TYR A 165 -5.55 30.17 12.11
C TYR A 165 -6.04 29.03 13.00
N ALA A 166 -5.15 28.33 13.72
CA ALA A 166 -5.47 27.17 14.55
C ALA A 166 -6.54 27.43 15.61
N LYS A 167 -6.65 28.68 16.09
CA LYS A 167 -7.64 29.11 17.09
C LYS A 167 -8.95 29.64 16.49
N SER A 168 -9.04 29.76 15.17
CA SER A 168 -10.28 30.20 14.54
C SER A 168 -11.38 29.16 14.72
N GLU A 169 -12.61 29.63 14.92
CA GLU A 169 -13.78 28.77 15.14
C GLU A 169 -13.95 27.76 14.00
N LYS A 170 -13.77 28.21 12.75
CA LYS A 170 -13.87 27.35 11.57
C LYS A 170 -12.83 26.23 11.55
N VAL A 171 -11.57 26.53 11.86
CA VAL A 171 -10.51 25.52 11.91
C VAL A 171 -10.80 24.53 13.04
N ARG A 172 -11.08 25.02 14.27
CA ARG A 172 -11.39 24.12 15.40
C ARG A 172 -12.58 23.22 15.12
N ALA A 173 -13.65 23.73 14.51
CA ALA A 173 -14.82 22.91 14.17
C ALA A 173 -14.48 21.77 13.21
N VAL A 174 -13.55 21.96 12.27
CA VAL A 174 -13.09 20.89 11.37
C VAL A 174 -12.20 19.89 12.12
N ILE A 175 -11.24 20.38 12.89
CA ILE A 175 -10.29 19.52 13.63
C ILE A 175 -11.01 18.68 14.69
N ASP A 176 -12.00 19.24 15.37
CA ASP A 176 -12.84 18.51 16.34
C ASP A 176 -13.57 17.32 15.69
N LYS A 177 -13.95 17.40 14.41
CA LYS A 177 -14.56 16.27 13.68
C LYS A 177 -13.52 15.19 13.41
N VAL A 178 -12.33 15.59 12.96
CA VAL A 178 -11.23 14.66 12.65
C VAL A 178 -10.78 13.93 13.93
N GLU A 179 -10.54 14.65 15.03
CA GLU A 179 -10.07 14.07 16.30
C GLU A 179 -11.08 13.11 16.96
N LYS A 180 -12.37 13.19 16.59
CA LYS A 180 -13.43 12.31 17.09
C LYS A 180 -13.70 11.10 16.20
N ALA A 181 -13.10 11.05 15.01
CA ALA A 181 -13.30 9.98 14.05
C ALA A 181 -12.33 8.82 14.31
N ASP A 182 -12.81 7.59 14.14
CA ASP A 182 -11.97 6.39 14.15
C ASP A 182 -11.39 6.13 12.76
N VAL A 183 -12.16 6.48 11.71
CA VAL A 183 -11.80 6.28 10.30
C VAL A 183 -12.07 7.56 9.52
N ILE A 184 -11.10 7.99 8.73
CA ILE A 184 -11.23 9.11 7.79
C ILE A 184 -11.16 8.58 6.37
N ILE A 185 -12.17 8.91 5.58
CA ILE A 185 -12.23 8.59 4.15
C ILE A 185 -12.14 9.91 3.40
N ALA A 186 -11.11 10.08 2.58
CA ALA A 186 -10.84 11.36 1.93
C ALA A 186 -10.17 11.18 0.56
N PRO A 187 -10.33 12.16 -0.35
CA PRO A 187 -9.55 12.23 -1.57
C PRO A 187 -8.06 12.35 -1.28
N ILE A 188 -7.23 11.79 -2.17
CA ILE A 188 -5.77 11.96 -2.13
C ILE A 188 -5.45 13.41 -2.51
N ALA A 189 -4.70 14.11 -1.67
CA ALA A 189 -4.11 15.38 -2.03
C ALA A 189 -2.91 15.14 -2.96
N ASP A 190 -3.03 15.53 -4.22
CA ASP A 190 -1.93 15.46 -5.18
C ASP A 190 -1.00 16.67 -5.08
N ASN A 191 0.11 16.63 -5.82
CA ASN A 191 1.11 17.71 -5.84
C ASN A 191 0.52 19.05 -6.28
N LYS A 192 -0.46 19.06 -7.19
CA LYS A 192 -1.09 20.28 -7.68
C LYS A 192 -1.95 20.90 -6.59
N MET A 193 -2.66 20.08 -5.82
CA MET A 193 -3.43 20.53 -4.67
C MET A 193 -2.53 21.14 -3.60
N PHE A 194 -1.39 20.52 -3.27
CA PHE A 194 -0.42 21.12 -2.34
C PHE A 194 0.11 22.48 -2.83
N TYR A 195 0.39 22.61 -4.13
CA TYR A 195 0.80 23.89 -4.71
C TYR A 195 -0.28 24.97 -4.57
N VAL A 196 -1.55 24.63 -4.81
CA VAL A 196 -2.66 25.59 -4.67
C VAL A 196 -2.85 25.96 -3.20
N MET A 197 -2.81 24.99 -2.29
CA MET A 197 -2.95 25.21 -0.84
C MET A 197 -1.85 26.12 -0.30
N SER A 198 -0.61 26.01 -0.78
CA SER A 198 0.49 26.86 -0.32
C SER A 198 0.36 28.33 -0.72
N GLN A 199 -0.48 28.66 -1.72
CA GLN A 199 -0.77 30.07 -2.08
C GLN A 199 -1.63 30.78 -1.03
N PHE A 200 -2.31 30.03 -0.15
CA PHE A 200 -3.20 30.57 0.89
C PHE A 200 -2.60 30.43 2.30
N ALA A 201 -1.36 29.96 2.40
CA ALA A 201 -0.61 29.72 3.63
C ALA A 201 -0.11 31.02 4.27
#